data_AF-A0A4U3LJW8-F1
#
_entry.id   AF-A0A4U3LJW8-F1
#
_cell.length_a   1.000
_cell.length_b   1.000
_cell.length_c   1.000
_cell.angle_alpha   90.00
_cell.angle_beta   90.00
_cell.angle_gamma   90.00
#
_symmetry.space_group_name_H-M   'P 1'
#
loop_
_entity.id
_entity.type
_entity.pdbx_description
1 polymer ?
#
loop_
_entity_poly.entity_id
_entity_poly.type
_entity_poly.pdbx_seq_one_letter_code
_entity_poly.pdbx_strand_id
1 'polypeptide(L)'
;MKPTDEIDDLLTRAGAGWRAEQEAPPEPDLEYMLTGGRKPRRRWVPALAAASVAVIAAGVLTVLPSPPKNPTAAVGSPQPFAQGNHQPNDELLVKPGDKVQVSGRIIAAPGKTPVFCAPLPQTLIGYLPGKEPAPSCPDEFAVKLNGLDLDQISDLKTIKDVRTGSASVTGIWRDRTIDVQQVSKPITPVDTGLPKLPCAAPAGGWPSKPSNIYSAPVKAFLEANAGQLYGPVTFYPNGTSRNAPVVMMLGVAHGDVAGVRAAFEKVYRGNLCVTQVLMSNADSERVRTQLETILGHDYLGVYMSGGADGMTGGAAPISLLVYTERVKEALAPVGLDLLNVQPQVRPVS
;
A
#
# COMPACT_ATOMS: atom_id res chain seq x y z
N MET A 1 48.01 -14.09 -4.40
CA MET A 1 47.22 -13.16 -5.26
C MET A 1 46.25 -14.01 -6.06
N LYS A 2 44.94 -13.77 -5.93
CA LYS A 2 43.95 -14.50 -6.75
C LYS A 2 43.99 -13.91 -8.16
N PRO A 3 44.01 -14.72 -9.23
CA PRO A 3 43.85 -14.20 -10.58
C PRO A 3 42.48 -13.53 -10.66
N THR A 4 42.43 -12.25 -11.02
CA THR A 4 41.17 -11.62 -11.43
C THR A 4 40.71 -12.33 -12.70
N ASP A 5 39.43 -12.68 -12.73
CA ASP A 5 38.80 -13.39 -13.83
C ASP A 5 38.88 -12.51 -15.09
N GLU A 6 39.13 -13.08 -16.28
CA GLU A 6 39.27 -12.30 -17.53
C GLU A 6 38.04 -11.42 -17.78
N ILE A 7 36.88 -11.84 -17.28
CA ILE A 7 35.62 -11.11 -17.34
C ILE A 7 35.69 -9.82 -16.52
N ASP A 8 36.29 -9.82 -15.34
CA ASP A 8 36.41 -8.62 -14.50
C ASP A 8 37.32 -7.57 -15.15
N ASP A 9 38.39 -8.00 -15.81
CA ASP A 9 39.29 -7.12 -16.57
C ASP A 9 38.62 -6.54 -17.82
N LEU A 10 37.73 -7.32 -18.45
CA LEU A 10 36.95 -6.89 -19.61
C LEU A 10 35.89 -5.85 -19.20
N LEU A 11 35.15 -6.12 -18.12
CA LEU A 11 34.15 -5.20 -17.57
C LEU A 11 34.80 -3.91 -17.05
N THR A 12 35.98 -4.01 -16.43
CA THR A 12 36.73 -2.84 -15.95
C THR A 12 37.18 -1.97 -17.11
N ARG A 13 37.70 -2.56 -18.20
CA ARG A 13 38.07 -1.81 -19.42
C ARG A 13 36.87 -1.18 -20.11
N ALA A 14 35.77 -1.92 -20.26
CA ALA A 14 34.55 -1.40 -20.88
C ALA A 14 33.96 -0.24 -20.05
N GLY A 15 33.95 -0.36 -18.73
CA GLY A 15 33.50 0.71 -17.84
C GLY A 15 34.42 1.94 -17.87
N ALA A 16 35.73 1.77 -18.06
CA ALA A 16 36.65 2.88 -18.24
C ALA A 16 36.43 3.61 -19.57
N GLY A 17 36.24 2.87 -20.67
CA GLY A 17 35.92 3.46 -21.98
C GLY A 17 34.61 4.23 -21.96
N TRP A 18 33.56 3.64 -21.39
CA TRP A 18 32.25 4.30 -21.26
C TRP A 18 32.33 5.63 -20.49
N ARG A 19 33.11 5.70 -19.40
CA ARG A 19 33.30 6.96 -18.64
C ARG A 19 34.10 8.01 -19.41
N ALA A 20 35.04 7.60 -20.26
CA ALA A 20 35.84 8.51 -21.07
C ALA A 20 35.04 9.11 -22.25
N GLU A 21 34.02 8.38 -22.72
CA GLU A 21 33.13 8.82 -23.80
C GLU A 21 31.95 9.68 -23.31
N GLN A 22 31.73 9.79 -22.00
CA GLN A 22 30.75 10.73 -21.46
C GLN A 22 31.26 12.16 -21.66
N GLU A 23 30.47 12.98 -22.36
CA GLU A 23 30.70 14.41 -22.41
C GLU A 23 30.69 14.96 -20.98
N ALA A 24 31.69 15.78 -20.64
CA ALA A 24 31.81 16.30 -19.29
C ALA A 24 30.48 16.98 -18.90
N PRO A 25 29.89 16.65 -17.74
CA PRO A 25 28.65 17.28 -17.33
C PRO A 25 28.86 18.79 -17.34
N PRO A 26 27.87 19.56 -17.84
CA PRO A 26 28.00 21.01 -17.86
C PRO A 26 28.34 21.48 -16.45
N GLU A 27 29.38 22.31 -16.33
CA GLU A 27 29.80 22.81 -15.03
C GLU A 27 28.57 23.43 -14.35
N PRO A 28 28.23 23.01 -13.13
CA PRO A 28 27.11 23.61 -12.43
C PRO A 28 27.37 25.10 -12.35
N ASP A 29 26.41 25.90 -12.81
CA ASP A 29 26.48 27.36 -12.72
C ASP A 29 26.43 27.75 -11.24
N LEU A 30 27.62 27.78 -10.62
CA LEU A 30 27.80 28.08 -9.22
C LEU A 30 27.35 29.50 -8.90
N GLU A 31 27.40 30.42 -9.88
CA GLU A 31 26.86 31.77 -9.70
C GLU A 31 25.34 31.75 -9.57
N TYR A 32 24.63 30.99 -10.41
CA TYR A 32 23.18 30.84 -10.29
C TYR A 32 22.78 30.16 -8.97
N MET A 33 23.51 29.13 -8.54
CA MET A 33 23.23 28.39 -7.31
C MET A 33 23.53 29.20 -6.03
N LEU A 34 24.59 30.02 -6.02
CA LEU A 34 24.94 30.83 -4.86
C LEU A 34 24.15 32.13 -4.77
N THR A 35 23.68 32.68 -5.89
CA THR A 35 23.00 33.99 -5.91
C THR A 35 21.49 33.92 -6.03
N GLY A 36 20.91 32.74 -6.31
CA GLY A 36 19.46 32.52 -6.30
C GLY A 36 18.67 33.52 -7.15
N GLY A 37 19.27 34.00 -8.25
CA GLY A 37 18.62 34.91 -9.21
C GLY A 37 18.12 36.24 -8.63
N ARG A 38 18.52 36.66 -7.42
CA ARG A 38 18.03 37.90 -6.80
C ARG A 38 19.18 38.89 -6.59
N LYS A 39 19.08 40.03 -7.27
CA LYS A 39 20.00 41.18 -7.15
C LYS A 39 20.28 41.51 -5.67
N PRO A 40 21.56 41.65 -5.26
CA PRO A 40 21.93 41.81 -3.86
C PRO A 40 21.59 43.22 -3.36
N ARG A 41 20.61 43.32 -2.46
CA ARG A 41 20.46 44.50 -1.59
C ARG A 41 21.43 44.36 -0.43
N ARG A 42 22.53 45.12 -0.49
CA ARG A 42 23.43 45.39 0.63
C ARG A 42 22.63 45.74 1.89
N ARG A 43 22.81 44.99 2.98
CA ARG A 43 22.75 45.54 4.34
C ARG A 43 23.51 44.68 5.35
N TRP A 44 24.30 45.40 6.12
CA TRP A 44 25.25 45.07 7.16
C TRP A 44 24.79 44.03 8.20
N VAL A 45 25.75 43.22 8.67
CA VAL A 45 25.64 42.43 9.92
C VAL A 45 26.87 42.74 10.79
N PRO A 46 26.70 43.16 12.06
CA PRO A 46 27.80 43.16 13.01
C PRO A 46 27.93 41.78 13.67
N ALA A 47 29.17 41.35 13.80
CA ALA A 47 29.57 40.17 14.54
C ALA A 47 29.36 40.38 16.05
N LEU A 48 28.72 39.41 16.71
CA LEU A 48 28.80 39.22 18.16
C LEU A 48 28.97 37.73 18.46
N ALA A 49 30.14 37.41 18.97
CA ALA A 49 30.44 36.18 19.67
C ALA A 49 29.87 36.24 21.08
N ALA A 50 29.29 35.14 21.59
CA ALA A 50 29.30 34.82 23.01
C ALA A 50 28.92 33.35 23.24
N ALA A 51 29.80 32.65 23.94
CA ALA A 51 29.59 31.34 24.54
C ALA A 51 28.48 31.36 25.60
N SER A 52 27.83 30.21 25.87
CA SER A 52 27.51 29.73 27.22
C SER A 52 26.81 28.36 27.18
N VAL A 53 27.43 27.32 27.73
CA VAL A 53 27.19 26.69 29.06
C VAL A 53 26.09 25.62 29.02
N ALA A 54 26.54 24.37 29.23
CA ALA A 54 25.73 23.20 29.51
C ALA A 54 25.10 23.28 30.90
N VAL A 55 23.84 22.86 31.01
CA VAL A 55 23.23 22.44 32.28
C VAL A 55 22.57 21.08 32.03
N ILE A 56 23.22 20.04 32.57
CA ILE A 56 22.63 18.71 32.74
C ILE A 56 21.75 18.82 33.99
N ALA A 57 20.43 18.77 33.81
CA ALA A 57 19.49 18.60 34.91
C ALA A 57 19.02 17.14 34.94
N ALA A 58 19.56 16.38 35.89
CA ALA A 58 19.05 15.07 36.29
C ALA A 58 17.66 15.27 36.95
N GLY A 59 16.63 14.72 36.32
CA GLY A 59 15.25 14.74 36.81
C GLY A 59 14.90 13.43 37.51
N VAL A 60 14.75 13.54 38.82
CA VAL A 60 14.37 12.56 39.85
C VAL A 60 13.19 11.64 39.47
N LEU A 61 13.37 10.33 39.70
CA LEU A 61 12.31 9.32 39.81
C LEU A 61 11.40 9.65 40.98
N THR A 62 10.15 10.04 40.72
CA THR A 62 9.12 10.17 41.75
C THR A 62 8.35 8.86 41.92
N VAL A 63 8.16 8.54 43.19
CA VAL A 63 7.56 7.35 43.77
C VAL A 63 6.07 7.24 43.42
N LEU A 64 5.65 6.06 42.96
CA LEU A 64 4.24 5.64 42.82
C LEU A 64 3.59 5.48 44.20
N PRO A 65 2.44 6.13 44.50
CA PRO A 65 1.58 5.73 45.59
C PRO A 65 0.72 4.53 45.21
N SER A 66 0.56 3.61 46.16
CA SER A 66 -0.25 2.39 46.09
C SER A 66 -1.73 2.64 45.73
N PRO A 67 -2.40 1.64 45.11
CA PRO A 67 -3.75 1.79 44.58
C PRO A 67 -4.82 1.91 45.68
N PRO A 68 -5.80 2.83 45.56
CA PRO A 68 -7.00 2.79 46.37
C PRO A 68 -7.97 1.69 45.92
N LYS A 69 -8.60 1.09 46.94
CA LYS A 69 -9.61 0.02 46.91
C LYS A 69 -10.76 0.28 45.94
N ASN A 70 -11.14 -0.79 45.25
CA ASN A 70 -12.39 -0.97 44.50
C ASN A 70 -13.64 -0.49 45.26
N PRO A 71 -14.53 0.26 44.60
CA PRO A 71 -15.96 0.14 44.76
C PRO A 71 -16.53 -0.71 43.63
N THR A 72 -17.06 -1.87 44.02
CA THR A 72 -17.83 -2.81 43.21
C THR A 72 -19.04 -2.10 42.61
N ALA A 73 -18.98 -1.76 41.32
CA ALA A 73 -20.13 -1.36 40.52
C ALA A 73 -20.47 -2.48 39.53
N ALA A 74 -21.77 -2.73 39.38
CA ALA A 74 -22.36 -3.91 38.77
C ALA A 74 -21.78 -4.26 37.39
N VAL A 75 -21.22 -5.46 37.30
CA VAL A 75 -20.92 -6.15 36.04
C VAL A 75 -22.26 -6.49 35.39
N GLY A 76 -22.70 -5.64 34.45
CA GLY A 76 -23.63 -6.06 33.42
C GLY A 76 -22.91 -7.07 32.54
N SER A 77 -23.30 -8.34 32.66
CA SER A 77 -22.80 -9.42 31.81
C SER A 77 -22.95 -9.02 30.34
N PRO A 78 -21.88 -9.03 29.53
CA PRO A 78 -22.02 -8.90 28.08
C PRO A 78 -22.90 -10.05 27.61
N GLN A 79 -24.09 -9.73 27.07
CA GLN A 79 -24.90 -10.72 26.38
C GLN A 79 -24.05 -11.26 25.21
N PRO A 80 -23.83 -12.58 25.11
CA PRO A 80 -23.22 -13.15 23.93
C PRO A 80 -24.25 -13.04 22.81
N PHE A 81 -24.07 -12.06 21.93
CA PHE A 81 -24.67 -12.14 20.61
C PHE A 81 -24.07 -13.38 19.97
N ALA A 82 -24.89 -14.41 19.79
CA ALA A 82 -24.58 -15.54 18.92
C ALA A 82 -24.53 -15.05 17.47
N GLN A 83 -23.48 -14.30 17.12
CA GLN A 83 -22.99 -14.22 15.76
C GLN A 83 -22.44 -15.61 15.47
N GLY A 84 -23.08 -16.33 14.55
CA GLY A 84 -22.59 -17.63 14.08
C GLY A 84 -21.12 -17.53 13.70
N ASN A 85 -20.39 -18.65 13.79
CA ASN A 85 -18.93 -18.78 13.59
C ASN A 85 -18.44 -18.40 12.17
N HIS A 86 -18.90 -17.28 11.61
CA HIS A 86 -18.38 -16.71 10.38
C HIS A 86 -17.09 -15.96 10.73
N GLN A 87 -15.98 -16.49 10.25
CA GLN A 87 -14.70 -15.80 10.31
C GLN A 87 -14.66 -14.73 9.20
N PRO A 88 -13.87 -13.66 9.36
CA PRO A 88 -13.67 -12.66 8.32
C PRO A 88 -13.27 -13.30 6.98
N ASN A 89 -13.86 -12.83 5.88
CA ASN A 89 -13.59 -13.24 4.50
C ASN A 89 -14.08 -14.66 4.13
N ASP A 90 -14.89 -15.33 4.96
CA ASP A 90 -15.44 -16.66 4.65
C ASP A 90 -16.29 -16.66 3.37
N GLU A 91 -16.92 -15.54 3.04
CA GLU A 91 -17.69 -15.33 1.81
C GLU A 91 -16.83 -15.30 0.54
N LEU A 92 -15.51 -15.11 0.67
CA LEU A 92 -14.56 -15.09 -0.44
C LEU A 92 -13.90 -16.45 -0.67
N LEU A 93 -14.14 -17.40 0.23
CA LEU A 93 -13.50 -18.71 0.23
C LEU A 93 -14.00 -19.55 -0.94
N VAL A 94 -13.06 -20.09 -1.72
CA VAL A 94 -13.33 -20.95 -2.88
C VAL A 94 -12.94 -22.39 -2.57
N LYS A 95 -13.87 -23.31 -2.79
CA LYS A 95 -13.72 -24.75 -2.64
C LYS A 95 -13.85 -25.46 -3.99
N PRO A 96 -13.25 -26.65 -4.15
CA PRO A 96 -13.48 -27.46 -5.35
C PRO A 96 -14.97 -27.74 -5.56
N GLY A 97 -15.45 -27.52 -6.78
CA GLY A 97 -16.86 -27.65 -7.15
C GLY A 97 -17.66 -26.35 -7.03
N ASP A 98 -17.12 -25.30 -6.41
CA ASP A 98 -17.80 -24.01 -6.33
C ASP A 98 -17.94 -23.38 -7.71
N LYS A 99 -19.06 -22.69 -7.89
CA LYS A 99 -19.22 -21.79 -9.02
C LYS A 99 -18.42 -20.52 -8.76
N VAL A 100 -17.52 -20.18 -9.67
CA VAL A 100 -16.63 -19.04 -9.54
C VAL A 100 -16.68 -18.14 -10.76
N GLN A 101 -16.23 -16.91 -10.58
CA GLN A 101 -16.04 -15.91 -11.62
C GLN A 101 -14.63 -15.33 -11.54
N VAL A 102 -14.02 -15.12 -12.71
CA VAL A 102 -12.82 -14.32 -12.90
C VAL A 102 -13.09 -13.26 -13.96
N SER A 103 -12.44 -12.11 -13.88
CA SER A 103 -12.48 -11.14 -14.96
C SER A 103 -11.15 -10.43 -15.14
N GLY A 104 -10.71 -10.34 -16.40
CA GLY A 104 -9.43 -9.71 -16.76
C GLY A 104 -8.82 -10.35 -18.00
N ARG A 105 -7.49 -10.40 -18.02
CA ARG A 105 -6.71 -10.78 -19.20
C ARG A 105 -6.74 -12.29 -19.42
N ILE A 106 -7.02 -12.68 -20.66
CA ILE A 106 -6.93 -14.05 -21.16
C ILE A 106 -5.76 -14.17 -22.13
N ILE A 107 -5.01 -15.27 -22.02
CA ILE A 107 -3.88 -15.59 -22.89
C ILE A 107 -4.08 -17.01 -23.45
N ALA A 108 -3.97 -17.15 -24.77
CA ALA A 108 -4.05 -18.43 -25.47
C ALA A 108 -2.82 -18.58 -26.38
N ALA A 109 -1.86 -19.38 -25.92
CA ALA A 109 -0.70 -19.77 -26.71
C ALA A 109 -1.01 -20.99 -27.59
N PRO A 110 -0.37 -21.14 -28.76
CA PRO A 110 -0.61 -22.27 -29.65
C PRO A 110 -0.40 -23.62 -28.94
N GLY A 111 -1.36 -24.54 -29.10
CA GLY A 111 -1.31 -25.89 -28.52
C GLY A 111 -1.44 -25.96 -26.99
N LYS A 112 -1.73 -24.85 -26.30
CA LYS A 112 -1.95 -24.81 -24.85
C LYS A 112 -3.39 -24.44 -24.51
N THR A 113 -3.88 -24.91 -23.37
CA THR A 113 -5.16 -24.47 -22.81
C THR A 113 -5.11 -22.97 -22.55
N PRO A 114 -6.14 -22.18 -22.93
CA PRO A 114 -6.23 -20.78 -22.58
C PRO A 114 -6.20 -20.57 -21.06
N VAL A 115 -5.61 -19.46 -20.62
CA VAL A 115 -5.51 -19.12 -19.19
C VAL A 115 -6.05 -17.72 -18.91
N PHE A 116 -6.71 -17.57 -17.77
CA PHE A 116 -6.85 -16.27 -17.11
C PHE A 116 -5.56 -15.94 -16.39
N CYS A 117 -5.10 -14.69 -16.49
CA CYS A 117 -3.90 -14.22 -15.83
C CYS A 117 -4.24 -13.11 -14.82
N ALA A 118 -3.78 -13.27 -13.57
CA ALA A 118 -3.91 -12.21 -12.58
C ALA A 118 -3.23 -10.91 -13.06
N PRO A 119 -3.71 -9.73 -12.59
CA PRO A 119 -3.15 -8.43 -12.96
C PRO A 119 -1.83 -8.20 -12.21
N LEU A 120 -0.78 -8.93 -12.60
CA LEU A 120 0.55 -8.80 -12.01
C LEU A 120 1.15 -7.41 -12.30
N PRO A 121 1.96 -6.86 -11.37
CA PRO A 121 2.73 -5.66 -11.63
C PRO A 121 3.57 -5.83 -12.89
N GLN A 122 3.38 -4.96 -13.87
CA GLN A 122 4.17 -4.95 -15.10
C GLN A 122 4.97 -3.67 -15.15
N THR A 123 6.28 -3.80 -15.37
CA THR A 123 7.10 -2.67 -15.76
C THR A 123 6.54 -2.10 -17.06
N LEU A 124 6.14 -0.83 -17.05
CA LEU A 124 5.66 -0.11 -18.22
C LEU A 124 6.83 0.18 -19.17
N ILE A 125 7.32 -0.85 -19.83
CA ILE A 125 8.36 -0.74 -20.86
C ILE A 125 7.65 -0.40 -22.17
N GLY A 126 7.96 0.77 -22.72
CA GLY A 126 7.53 1.15 -24.06
C GLY A 126 8.28 0.31 -25.09
N TYR A 127 7.55 -0.51 -25.86
CA TYR A 127 8.09 -1.22 -27.01
C TYR A 127 7.74 -0.45 -28.28
N LEU A 128 8.65 -0.45 -29.25
CA LEU A 128 8.30 -0.02 -30.60
C LEU A 128 7.21 -0.93 -31.17
N PRO A 129 6.30 -0.42 -32.02
CA PRO A 129 5.26 -1.24 -32.64
C PRO A 129 5.84 -2.48 -33.33
N GLY A 130 5.29 -3.66 -33.01
CA GLY A 130 5.74 -4.95 -33.53
C GLY A 130 6.97 -5.54 -32.82
N LYS A 131 7.52 -4.86 -31.81
CA LYS A 131 8.64 -5.35 -30.99
C LYS A 131 8.19 -5.82 -29.60
N GLU A 132 6.89 -5.82 -29.33
CA GLU A 132 6.32 -6.29 -28.07
C GLU A 132 6.72 -7.77 -27.82
N PRO A 133 7.02 -8.16 -26.57
CA PRO A 133 7.17 -9.56 -26.22
C PRO A 133 5.84 -10.30 -26.38
N ALA A 134 5.91 -11.62 -26.57
CA ALA A 134 4.71 -12.45 -26.56
C ALA A 134 4.05 -12.35 -25.17
N PRO A 135 2.74 -12.10 -25.08
CA PRO A 135 2.01 -12.12 -23.82
C PRO A 135 2.24 -13.44 -23.08
N SER A 136 2.56 -13.37 -21.81
CA SER A 136 2.77 -14.53 -20.95
C SER A 136 2.17 -14.32 -19.57
N CYS A 137 1.93 -15.42 -18.88
CA CYS A 137 1.52 -15.44 -17.49
C CYS A 137 2.35 -16.51 -16.77
N PRO A 138 2.99 -16.21 -15.63
CA PRO A 138 3.58 -17.23 -14.78
C PRO A 138 2.52 -18.24 -14.33
N ASP A 139 2.88 -19.52 -14.27
CA ASP A 139 1.95 -20.63 -13.99
C ASP A 139 1.30 -20.48 -12.59
N GLU A 140 2.03 -19.93 -11.63
CA GLU A 140 1.59 -19.68 -10.27
C GLU A 140 0.47 -18.63 -10.17
N PHE A 141 0.31 -17.78 -11.21
CA PHE A 141 -0.70 -16.73 -11.30
C PHE A 141 -1.68 -16.92 -12.46
N ALA A 142 -1.65 -18.11 -13.07
CA ALA A 142 -2.53 -18.51 -14.15
C ALA A 142 -3.66 -19.44 -13.66
N VAL A 143 -4.84 -19.27 -14.22
CA VAL A 143 -5.98 -20.21 -14.06
C VAL A 143 -6.32 -20.77 -15.42
N LYS A 144 -6.32 -22.10 -15.55
CA LYS A 144 -6.68 -22.78 -16.81
C LYS A 144 -8.18 -22.64 -17.06
N LEU A 145 -8.56 -22.40 -18.31
CA LEU A 145 -9.95 -22.20 -18.72
C LEU A 145 -10.36 -23.33 -19.67
N ASN A 146 -10.89 -24.42 -19.11
CA ASN A 146 -11.34 -25.58 -19.88
C ASN A 146 -12.63 -25.28 -20.62
N GLY A 147 -12.70 -25.64 -21.91
CA GLY A 147 -13.90 -25.41 -22.73
C GLY A 147 -14.12 -23.95 -23.13
N LEU A 148 -13.13 -23.07 -22.91
CA LEU A 148 -13.21 -21.68 -23.37
C LEU A 148 -13.19 -21.60 -24.90
N ASP A 149 -14.25 -21.04 -25.46
CA ASP A 149 -14.32 -20.63 -26.85
C ASP A 149 -13.75 -19.22 -27.02
N LEU A 150 -12.62 -19.10 -27.72
CA LEU A 150 -11.94 -17.82 -27.93
C LEU A 150 -12.78 -16.86 -28.78
N ASP A 151 -13.68 -17.36 -29.64
CA ASP A 151 -14.44 -16.51 -30.54
C ASP A 151 -15.53 -15.71 -29.81
N GLN A 152 -15.77 -16.01 -28.52
CA GLN A 152 -16.65 -15.25 -27.62
C GLN A 152 -15.95 -14.08 -26.91
N ILE A 153 -14.62 -13.97 -27.01
CA ILE A 153 -13.84 -12.91 -26.36
C ILE A 153 -13.75 -11.70 -27.29
N SER A 154 -14.25 -10.56 -26.82
CA SER A 154 -14.09 -9.29 -27.54
C SER A 154 -12.64 -8.81 -27.51
N ASP A 155 -12.24 -8.09 -28.55
CA ASP A 155 -10.93 -7.40 -28.64
C ASP A 155 -9.70 -8.33 -28.56
N LEU A 156 -9.85 -9.58 -29.00
CA LEU A 156 -8.70 -10.47 -29.17
C LEU A 156 -7.71 -9.92 -30.19
N LYS A 157 -6.44 -9.86 -29.79
CA LYS A 157 -5.30 -9.53 -30.64
C LYS A 157 -4.29 -10.67 -30.63
N THR A 158 -3.56 -10.81 -31.74
CA THR A 158 -2.47 -11.77 -31.85
C THR A 158 -1.13 -11.05 -31.78
N ILE A 159 -0.27 -11.44 -30.85
CA ILE A 159 1.09 -10.92 -30.70
C ILE A 159 2.03 -12.12 -30.67
N LYS A 160 2.90 -12.26 -31.68
CA LYS A 160 3.83 -13.40 -31.81
C LYS A 160 3.12 -14.75 -31.62
N ASP A 161 2.08 -14.97 -32.42
CA ASP A 161 1.22 -16.16 -32.43
C ASP A 161 0.44 -16.45 -31.13
N VAL A 162 0.52 -15.58 -30.12
CA VAL A 162 -0.27 -15.67 -28.89
C VAL A 162 -1.49 -14.78 -29.00
N ARG A 163 -2.68 -15.35 -28.87
CA ARG A 163 -3.94 -14.60 -28.78
C ARG A 163 -4.11 -14.08 -27.35
N THR A 164 -4.41 -12.79 -27.20
CA THR A 164 -4.71 -12.19 -25.90
C THR A 164 -5.85 -11.19 -26.02
N GLY A 165 -6.67 -11.12 -24.99
CA GLY A 165 -7.81 -10.21 -24.87
C GLY A 165 -8.27 -10.16 -23.43
N SER A 166 -9.47 -9.64 -23.20
CA SER A 166 -10.07 -9.60 -21.87
C SER A 166 -11.48 -10.15 -21.89
N ALA A 167 -11.88 -10.91 -20.88
CA ALA A 167 -13.27 -11.31 -20.67
C ALA A 167 -13.60 -11.44 -19.19
N SER A 168 -14.88 -11.65 -18.88
CA SER A 168 -15.34 -12.23 -17.63
C SER A 168 -15.76 -13.67 -17.89
N VAL A 169 -15.32 -14.60 -17.05
CA VAL A 169 -15.55 -16.04 -17.22
C VAL A 169 -16.15 -16.58 -15.93
N THR A 170 -17.27 -17.29 -16.06
CA THR A 170 -17.93 -17.99 -14.96
C THR A 170 -17.92 -19.48 -15.25
N GLY A 171 -17.65 -20.29 -14.23
CA GLY A 171 -17.58 -21.74 -14.37
C GLY A 171 -17.43 -22.46 -13.04
N ILE A 172 -17.07 -23.74 -13.10
CA ILE A 172 -16.85 -24.57 -11.91
C ILE A 172 -15.37 -24.66 -11.60
N TRP A 173 -15.00 -24.35 -10.35
CA TRP A 173 -13.63 -24.41 -9.89
C TRP A 173 -13.17 -25.85 -9.64
N ARG A 174 -12.01 -26.22 -10.20
CA ARG A 174 -11.30 -27.47 -9.95
C ARG A 174 -9.80 -27.23 -9.97
N ASP A 175 -9.18 -27.15 -8.80
CA ASP A 175 -7.73 -27.13 -8.64
C ASP A 175 -6.99 -26.25 -9.68
N ARG A 176 -7.11 -24.91 -9.53
CA ARG A 176 -6.54 -23.91 -10.46
C ARG A 176 -7.06 -23.95 -11.89
N THR A 177 -8.17 -24.63 -12.11
CA THR A 177 -8.87 -24.70 -13.39
C THR A 177 -10.31 -24.28 -13.21
N ILE A 178 -10.87 -23.62 -14.23
CA ILE A 178 -12.28 -23.31 -14.35
C ILE A 178 -12.81 -24.09 -15.54
N ASP A 179 -13.79 -24.97 -15.29
CA ASP A 179 -14.61 -25.55 -16.35
C ASP A 179 -15.62 -24.48 -16.78
N VAL A 180 -15.34 -23.84 -17.91
CA VAL A 180 -16.05 -22.65 -18.37
C VAL A 180 -17.50 -22.99 -18.72
N GLN A 181 -18.44 -22.23 -18.15
CA GLN A 181 -19.86 -22.34 -18.45
C GLN A 181 -20.38 -21.10 -19.18
N GLN A 182 -19.81 -19.94 -18.89
CA GLN A 182 -20.24 -18.67 -19.47
C GLN A 182 -19.05 -17.74 -19.67
N VAL A 183 -19.06 -17.05 -20.81
CA VAL A 183 -18.14 -15.95 -21.13
C VAL A 183 -18.98 -14.68 -21.33
N SER A 184 -18.52 -13.57 -20.80
CA SER A 184 -19.14 -12.26 -21.00
C SER A 184 -18.07 -11.18 -21.14
N LYS A 185 -18.51 -9.94 -21.38
CA LYS A 185 -17.61 -8.78 -21.37
C LYS A 185 -16.85 -8.68 -20.03
N PRO A 186 -15.61 -8.16 -20.04
CA PRO A 186 -14.87 -7.87 -18.81
C PRO A 186 -15.68 -7.02 -17.84
N ILE A 187 -15.56 -7.32 -16.56
CA ILE A 187 -16.06 -6.47 -15.49
C ILE A 187 -15.08 -5.32 -15.35
N THR A 188 -15.55 -4.11 -15.65
CA THR A 188 -14.78 -2.90 -15.35
C THR A 188 -14.74 -2.72 -13.85
N PRO A 189 -13.55 -2.68 -13.21
CA PRO A 189 -13.45 -2.34 -11.81
C PRO A 189 -14.10 -0.98 -11.58
N VAL A 190 -14.99 -0.89 -10.58
CA VAL A 190 -15.55 0.40 -10.18
C VAL A 190 -14.44 1.18 -9.51
N ASP A 191 -14.04 2.29 -10.13
CA ASP A 191 -13.17 3.25 -9.46
C ASP A 191 -13.94 3.82 -8.27
N THR A 192 -13.54 3.43 -7.06
CA THR A 192 -14.13 3.92 -5.82
C THR A 192 -13.61 5.32 -5.46
N GLY A 193 -12.66 5.84 -6.24
CA GLY A 193 -11.97 7.08 -5.98
C GLY A 193 -11.10 7.01 -4.73
N LEU A 194 -10.53 8.15 -4.36
CA LEU A 194 -9.88 8.27 -3.07
C LEU A 194 -10.93 8.21 -1.95
N PRO A 195 -10.64 7.57 -0.81
CA PRO A 195 -11.55 7.56 0.32
C PRO A 195 -11.82 9.00 0.77
N LYS A 196 -13.05 9.25 1.23
CA LYS A 196 -13.42 10.55 1.77
C LYS A 196 -12.73 10.75 3.12
N LEU A 197 -12.40 12.00 3.44
CA LEU A 197 -11.90 12.38 4.76
C LEU A 197 -12.95 11.98 5.83
N PRO A 198 -12.59 11.18 6.86
CA PRO A 198 -13.57 10.69 7.85
C PRO A 198 -14.19 11.79 8.72
N CYS A 199 -13.45 12.86 9.00
CA CYS A 199 -13.96 13.97 9.79
C CYS A 199 -14.86 14.90 8.97
N ALA A 200 -15.99 15.30 9.55
CA ALA A 200 -16.78 16.41 9.04
C ALA A 200 -15.94 17.70 9.03
N ALA A 201 -16.20 18.56 8.05
CA ALA A 201 -15.62 19.90 8.04
C ALA A 201 -16.16 20.72 9.23
N PRO A 202 -15.34 21.59 9.84
CA PRO A 202 -15.84 22.52 10.85
C PRO A 202 -16.85 23.50 10.24
N ALA A 203 -17.61 24.19 11.09
CA ALA A 203 -18.50 25.25 10.65
C ALA A 203 -17.72 26.30 9.82
N GLY A 204 -18.23 26.62 8.63
CA GLY A 204 -17.53 27.49 7.66
C GLY A 204 -16.52 26.78 6.74
N GLY A 205 -16.34 25.47 6.89
CA GLY A 205 -15.45 24.66 6.06
C GLY A 205 -14.00 24.67 6.52
N TRP A 206 -13.16 23.85 5.87
CA TRP A 206 -11.72 23.81 6.17
C TRP A 206 -11.02 25.09 5.70
N PRO A 207 -10.37 25.86 6.58
CA PRO A 207 -9.67 27.07 6.18
C PRO A 207 -8.41 26.75 5.37
N SER A 208 -8.08 27.61 4.41
CA SER A 208 -6.79 27.55 3.71
C SER A 208 -5.71 28.13 4.61
N LYS A 209 -4.88 27.26 5.22
CA LYS A 209 -3.77 27.68 6.10
C LYS A 209 -2.55 26.78 5.95
N PRO A 210 -1.33 27.30 6.21
CA PRO A 210 -0.11 26.51 6.18
C PRO A 210 -0.16 25.33 7.16
N SER A 211 0.56 24.25 6.81
CA SER A 211 0.78 23.09 7.68
C SER A 211 2.25 23.04 8.10
N ASN A 212 2.52 22.82 9.39
CA ASN A 212 3.87 22.58 9.91
C ASN A 212 4.20 21.09 10.08
N ILE A 213 3.55 20.20 9.32
CA ILE A 213 3.65 18.74 9.48
C ILE A 213 5.10 18.21 9.46
N TYR A 214 6.00 18.90 8.75
CA TYR A 214 7.41 18.50 8.63
C TYR A 214 8.33 19.09 9.73
N SER A 215 7.79 19.83 10.68
CA SER A 215 8.58 20.41 11.77
C SER A 215 9.11 19.34 12.74
N ALA A 216 10.26 19.61 13.37
CA ALA A 216 10.89 18.66 14.30
C ALA A 216 9.99 18.26 15.49
N PRO A 217 9.23 19.17 16.14
CA PRO A 217 8.32 18.79 17.22
C PRO A 217 7.21 17.84 16.77
N VAL A 218 6.70 18.02 15.55
CA VAL A 218 5.66 17.15 14.99
C VAL A 218 6.22 15.76 14.70
N LYS A 219 7.41 15.68 14.07
CA LYS A 219 8.09 14.40 13.81
C LYS A 219 8.37 13.63 15.10
N ALA A 220 8.92 14.30 16.11
CA ALA A 220 9.21 13.68 17.41
C ALA A 220 7.93 13.15 18.09
N PHE A 221 6.82 13.89 18.01
CA PHE A 221 5.54 13.42 18.54
C PHE A 221 5.05 12.16 17.81
N LEU A 222 5.11 12.14 16.48
CA LEU A 222 4.65 10.99 15.68
C LEU A 222 5.49 9.74 15.95
N GLU A 223 6.81 9.89 16.02
CA GLU A 223 7.75 8.79 16.30
C GLU A 223 7.52 8.21 17.70
N ALA A 224 7.42 9.07 18.73
CA ALA A 224 7.17 8.65 20.10
C ALA A 224 5.83 7.92 20.30
N ASN A 225 4.88 8.10 19.39
CA ASN A 225 3.55 7.52 19.44
C ASN A 225 3.26 6.57 18.26
N ALA A 226 4.28 6.06 17.57
CA ALA A 226 4.11 5.19 16.39
C ALA A 226 3.35 3.89 16.70
N GLY A 227 3.40 3.41 17.94
CA GLY A 227 2.61 2.27 18.42
C GLY A 227 1.14 2.57 18.72
N GLN A 228 0.72 3.83 18.67
CA GLN A 228 -0.67 4.26 18.93
C GLN A 228 -1.29 4.90 17.69
N LEU A 229 -0.48 5.53 16.85
CA LEU A 229 -0.93 6.41 15.78
C LEU A 229 -0.66 5.84 14.39
N TYR A 230 -1.53 6.19 13.45
CA TYR A 230 -1.38 5.97 12.02
C TYR A 230 -1.27 7.30 11.26
N GLY A 231 -0.43 7.33 10.24
CA GLY A 231 -0.20 8.53 9.42
C GLY A 231 0.99 9.37 9.92
N PRO A 232 1.04 10.68 9.60
CA PRO A 232 -0.04 11.51 9.07
C PRO A 232 -0.31 11.28 7.57
N VAL A 233 -1.58 11.35 7.17
CA VAL A 233 -2.03 11.25 5.78
C VAL A 233 -2.56 12.60 5.30
N THR A 234 -2.17 13.03 4.10
CA THR A 234 -2.63 14.31 3.54
C THR A 234 -3.90 14.12 2.72
N PHE A 235 -4.95 14.90 3.03
CA PHE A 235 -6.20 14.95 2.28
C PHE A 235 -6.44 16.33 1.65
N TYR A 236 -7.06 16.30 0.47
CA TYR A 236 -7.43 17.46 -0.33
C TYR A 236 -8.95 17.49 -0.56
N PRO A 237 -9.76 17.76 0.49
CA PRO A 237 -11.21 17.60 0.44
C PRO A 237 -11.89 18.47 -0.64
N ASN A 238 -11.27 19.57 -1.05
CA ASN A 238 -11.76 20.48 -2.09
C ASN A 238 -10.78 20.56 -3.29
N GLY A 239 -10.04 19.49 -3.58
CA GLY A 239 -9.07 19.41 -4.67
C GLY A 239 -7.69 20.01 -4.36
N THR A 240 -6.82 20.05 -5.36
CA THR A 240 -5.38 20.38 -5.21
C THR A 240 -5.00 21.79 -5.67
N SER A 241 -5.98 22.68 -5.84
CA SER A 241 -5.70 24.07 -6.24
C SER A 241 -4.88 24.80 -5.18
N ARG A 242 -4.14 25.85 -5.58
CA ARG A 242 -3.23 26.61 -4.71
C ARG A 242 -3.87 27.13 -3.41
N ASN A 243 -5.16 27.43 -3.45
CA ASN A 243 -5.91 27.96 -2.30
C ASN A 243 -6.79 26.90 -1.63
N ALA A 244 -6.80 25.65 -2.12
CA ALA A 244 -7.58 24.58 -1.52
C ALA A 244 -7.04 24.24 -0.13
N PRO A 245 -7.92 23.95 0.85
CA PRO A 245 -7.50 23.51 2.17
C PRO A 245 -6.83 22.15 2.08
N VAL A 246 -5.72 22.03 2.82
CA VAL A 246 -5.05 20.75 3.07
C VAL A 246 -5.40 20.32 4.48
N VAL A 247 -5.80 19.05 4.65
CA VAL A 247 -6.13 18.47 5.96
C VAL A 247 -5.21 17.30 6.25
N MET A 248 -4.55 17.32 7.41
CA MET A 248 -3.80 16.16 7.88
C MET A 248 -4.74 15.26 8.66
N MET A 249 -4.83 14.00 8.23
CA MET A 249 -5.49 12.95 8.98
C MET A 249 -4.46 12.23 9.86
N LEU A 250 -4.80 12.07 11.13
CA LEU A 250 -4.05 11.29 12.10
C LEU A 250 -4.99 10.23 12.68
N GLY A 251 -4.68 8.96 12.42
CA GLY A 251 -5.44 7.84 12.96
C GLY A 251 -4.97 7.51 14.37
N VAL A 252 -5.89 7.19 15.26
CA VAL A 252 -5.62 6.61 16.58
C VAL A 252 -6.10 5.18 16.56
N ALA A 253 -5.18 4.23 16.62
CA ALA A 253 -5.52 2.81 16.69
C ALA A 253 -5.72 2.36 18.14
N HIS A 254 -4.86 2.86 19.03
CA HIS A 254 -4.88 2.53 20.45
C HIS A 254 -4.91 3.81 21.28
N GLY A 255 -5.80 3.88 22.27
CA GLY A 255 -5.90 5.01 23.21
C GLY A 255 -7.08 5.95 22.95
N ASP A 256 -7.03 7.13 23.56
CA ASP A 256 -8.12 8.12 23.50
C ASP A 256 -7.91 9.13 22.36
N VAL A 257 -8.84 9.12 21.40
CA VAL A 257 -8.87 10.05 20.25
C VAL A 257 -8.84 11.51 20.70
N ALA A 258 -9.58 11.86 21.76
CA ALA A 258 -9.67 13.25 22.22
C ALA A 258 -8.36 13.70 22.88
N GLY A 259 -7.78 12.86 23.75
CA GLY A 259 -6.49 13.09 24.38
C GLY A 259 -5.35 13.22 23.37
N VAL A 260 -5.27 12.34 22.38
CA VAL A 260 -4.28 12.44 21.29
C VAL A 260 -4.45 13.74 20.52
N ARG A 261 -5.69 14.11 20.16
CA ARG A 261 -5.95 15.37 19.45
C ARG A 261 -5.43 16.56 20.26
N ALA A 262 -5.82 16.67 21.53
CA ALA A 262 -5.41 17.77 22.39
C ALA A 262 -3.88 17.83 22.58
N ALA A 263 -3.20 16.67 22.62
CA ALA A 263 -1.75 16.60 22.71
C ALA A 263 -1.06 17.02 21.40
N PHE A 264 -1.55 16.54 20.25
CA PHE A 264 -0.96 16.82 18.95
C PHE A 264 -1.14 18.29 18.54
N GLU A 265 -2.28 18.90 18.84
CA GLU A 265 -2.55 20.33 18.57
C GLU A 265 -1.58 21.29 19.29
N LYS A 266 -0.87 20.84 20.32
CA LYS A 266 0.19 21.65 20.98
C LYS A 266 1.43 21.80 20.09
N VAL A 267 1.70 20.85 19.21
CA VAL A 267 2.89 20.84 18.33
C VAL A 267 2.53 21.06 16.86
N TYR A 268 1.31 20.70 16.45
CA TYR A 268 0.83 20.81 15.09
C TYR A 268 -0.01 22.08 14.85
N ARG A 269 0.27 22.76 13.76
CA ARG A 269 -0.45 23.92 13.23
C ARG A 269 -0.90 23.60 11.81
N GLY A 270 -2.20 23.46 11.63
CA GLY A 270 -2.82 23.18 10.33
C GLY A 270 -4.25 22.68 10.51
N ASN A 271 -4.89 22.23 9.43
CA ASN A 271 -6.16 21.51 9.57
C ASN A 271 -5.86 20.08 9.98
N LEU A 272 -6.61 19.59 10.96
CA LEU A 272 -6.39 18.30 11.57
C LEU A 272 -7.71 17.52 11.61
N CYS A 273 -7.66 16.29 11.13
CA CYS A 273 -8.68 15.29 11.35
C CYS A 273 -8.06 14.18 12.21
N VAL A 274 -8.50 14.06 13.47
CA VAL A 274 -8.13 12.92 14.31
C VAL A 274 -9.33 11.98 14.40
N THR A 275 -9.13 10.72 14.04
CA THR A 275 -10.17 9.68 13.98
C THR A 275 -9.66 8.35 14.53
N GLN A 276 -10.57 7.49 14.97
CA GLN A 276 -10.24 6.10 15.26
C GLN A 276 -9.90 5.36 13.96
N VAL A 277 -8.91 4.48 14.01
CA VAL A 277 -8.52 3.57 12.92
C VAL A 277 -8.28 2.16 13.45
N LEU A 278 -8.06 1.19 12.55
CA LEU A 278 -7.84 -0.21 12.92
C LEU A 278 -6.40 -0.46 13.38
N MET A 279 -5.42 0.11 12.67
CA MET A 279 -4.01 -0.20 12.88
C MET A 279 -3.18 1.07 13.08
N SER A 280 -2.21 1.01 14.00
CA SER A 280 -1.16 2.02 14.13
C SER A 280 -0.07 1.81 13.05
N ASN A 281 0.89 2.72 12.94
CA ASN A 281 2.07 2.55 12.10
C ASN A 281 2.87 1.30 12.50
N ALA A 282 2.99 1.00 13.81
CA ALA A 282 3.65 -0.21 14.28
C ALA A 282 2.87 -1.49 13.95
N ASP A 283 1.54 -1.47 14.05
CA ASP A 283 0.70 -2.61 13.65
C ASP A 283 0.78 -2.88 12.15
N SER A 284 0.70 -1.81 11.35
CA SER A 284 0.85 -1.84 9.90
C SER A 284 2.18 -2.48 9.48
N GLU A 285 3.27 -2.07 10.12
CA GLU A 285 4.61 -2.59 9.87
C GLU A 285 4.76 -4.06 10.28
N ARG A 286 4.19 -4.44 11.43
CA ARG A 286 4.14 -5.85 11.87
C ARG A 286 3.39 -6.71 10.85
N VAL A 287 2.19 -6.28 10.44
CA VAL A 287 1.38 -7.00 9.45
C VAL A 287 2.13 -7.11 8.12
N ARG A 288 2.71 -6.01 7.62
CA ARG A 288 3.53 -6.01 6.41
C ARG A 288 4.66 -7.03 6.49
N THR A 289 5.42 -7.02 7.58
CA THR A 289 6.55 -7.94 7.80
C THR A 289 6.08 -9.39 7.84
N GLN A 290 4.97 -9.70 8.51
CA GLN A 290 4.41 -11.05 8.53
C GLN A 290 3.93 -11.47 7.14
N LEU A 291 3.26 -10.59 6.38
CA LEU A 291 2.84 -10.88 5.02
C LEU A 291 4.03 -11.12 4.08
N GLU A 292 5.15 -10.42 4.24
CA GLU A 292 6.37 -10.66 3.44
C GLU A 292 6.93 -12.07 3.61
N THR A 293 6.81 -12.66 4.81
CA THR A 293 7.20 -14.07 5.01
C THR A 293 6.29 -15.05 4.25
N ILE A 294 5.04 -14.66 4.01
CA ILE A 294 4.04 -15.45 3.28
C ILE A 294 4.18 -15.25 1.77
N LEU A 295 4.52 -14.04 1.32
CA LEU A 295 4.73 -13.70 -0.10
C LEU A 295 5.86 -14.50 -0.76
N GLY A 296 6.84 -14.98 0.01
CA GLY A 296 7.88 -15.88 -0.51
C GLY A 296 7.36 -17.25 -0.97
N HIS A 297 6.06 -17.52 -0.84
CA HIS A 297 5.42 -18.78 -1.18
C HIS A 297 4.51 -18.63 -2.40
N ASP A 298 5.08 -18.72 -3.60
CA ASP A 298 4.38 -18.60 -4.89
C ASP A 298 3.12 -19.49 -5.00
N TYR A 299 3.11 -20.64 -4.31
CA TYR A 299 1.97 -21.57 -4.31
C TYR A 299 0.68 -20.97 -3.71
N LEU A 300 0.78 -19.92 -2.87
CA LEU A 300 -0.37 -19.21 -2.31
C LEU A 300 -1.01 -18.24 -3.31
N GLY A 301 -0.34 -17.95 -4.42
CA GLY A 301 -0.87 -17.07 -5.47
C GLY A 301 -1.07 -15.63 -5.03
N VAL A 302 -0.42 -15.18 -3.96
CA VAL A 302 -0.41 -13.78 -3.53
C VAL A 302 0.60 -13.02 -4.37
N TYR A 303 0.19 -11.91 -4.99
CA TYR A 303 1.06 -11.12 -5.88
C TYR A 303 1.17 -9.65 -5.50
N MET A 304 0.39 -9.20 -4.53
CA MET A 304 0.49 -7.85 -3.98
C MET A 304 -0.01 -7.86 -2.54
N SER A 305 0.74 -7.22 -1.65
CA SER A 305 0.28 -6.90 -0.30
C SER A 305 0.82 -5.54 0.14
N GLY A 306 0.16 -4.93 1.11
CA GLY A 306 0.64 -3.72 1.78
C GLY A 306 0.63 -3.86 3.30
N GLY A 307 1.04 -2.79 3.99
CA GLY A 307 0.63 -2.56 5.38
C GLY A 307 -0.83 -2.14 5.45
N ALA A 308 -1.24 -1.47 6.53
CA ALA A 308 -2.55 -0.84 6.64
C ALA A 308 -2.91 -0.02 5.40
N ASP A 309 -4.20 0.08 5.08
CA ASP A 309 -4.67 0.90 3.96
C ASP A 309 -4.10 2.31 4.07
N GLY A 310 -3.23 2.64 3.08
CA GLY A 310 -2.38 3.82 3.03
C GLY A 310 -3.10 5.11 3.38
N MET A 311 -4.39 5.20 3.05
CA MET A 311 -5.19 6.40 3.24
C MET A 311 -6.01 6.42 4.53
N THR A 312 -6.33 5.28 5.13
CA THR A 312 -7.33 5.18 6.21
C THR A 312 -6.83 4.55 7.50
N GLY A 313 -5.68 3.86 7.49
CA GLY A 313 -5.25 3.04 8.62
C GLY A 313 -6.15 1.82 8.86
N GLY A 314 -6.91 1.42 7.83
CA GLY A 314 -7.76 0.24 7.81
C GLY A 314 -7.00 -1.05 7.50
N ALA A 315 -7.75 -2.13 7.27
CA ALA A 315 -7.19 -3.45 6.98
C ALA A 315 -6.18 -3.46 5.82
N ALA A 316 -5.13 -4.26 5.94
CA ALA A 316 -4.06 -4.36 4.96
C ALA A 316 -4.56 -5.04 3.68
N PRO A 317 -4.43 -4.40 2.50
CA PRO A 317 -4.86 -5.02 1.26
C PRO A 317 -3.94 -6.19 0.90
N ILE A 318 -4.54 -7.32 0.53
CA ILE A 318 -3.85 -8.48 -0.02
C ILE A 318 -4.55 -8.93 -1.30
N SER A 319 -3.86 -8.83 -2.42
CA SER A 319 -4.35 -9.31 -3.72
C SER A 319 -3.73 -10.65 -4.06
N LEU A 320 -4.60 -11.59 -4.39
CA LEU A 320 -4.21 -12.98 -4.61
C LEU A 320 -5.07 -13.63 -5.69
N LEU A 321 -4.61 -14.75 -6.24
CA LEU A 321 -5.30 -15.43 -7.33
C LEU A 321 -6.65 -16.01 -6.86
N VAL A 322 -6.63 -16.81 -5.80
CA VAL A 322 -7.81 -17.51 -5.25
C VAL A 322 -7.69 -17.69 -3.74
N TYR A 323 -8.73 -17.35 -2.99
CA TYR A 323 -8.74 -17.50 -1.54
C TYR A 323 -9.24 -18.90 -1.19
N THR A 324 -8.34 -19.79 -0.80
CA THR A 324 -8.65 -21.19 -0.43
C THR A 324 -8.43 -21.42 1.06
N GLU A 325 -8.87 -22.57 1.60
CA GLU A 325 -8.64 -22.91 3.02
C GLU A 325 -7.14 -22.88 3.37
N ARG A 326 -6.28 -23.37 2.48
CA ARG A 326 -4.82 -23.31 2.68
C ARG A 326 -4.30 -21.88 2.76
N VAL A 327 -4.84 -20.97 1.95
CA VAL A 327 -4.46 -19.54 1.98
C VAL A 327 -4.98 -18.89 3.27
N LYS A 328 -6.23 -19.19 3.66
CA LYS A 328 -6.82 -18.74 4.92
C LYS A 328 -5.99 -19.18 6.13
N GLU A 329 -5.61 -20.45 6.20
CA GLU A 329 -4.76 -21.01 7.25
C GLU A 329 -3.38 -20.33 7.28
N ALA A 330 -2.78 -20.08 6.11
CA ALA A 330 -1.49 -19.38 6.01
C ALA A 330 -1.58 -17.92 6.49
N LEU A 331 -2.70 -17.24 6.23
CA LEU A 331 -2.93 -15.85 6.64
C LEU A 331 -3.44 -15.72 8.09
N ALA A 332 -3.96 -16.78 8.70
CA ALA A 332 -4.53 -16.74 10.04
C ALA A 332 -3.57 -16.18 11.12
N PRO A 333 -2.25 -16.49 11.13
CA PRO A 333 -1.31 -15.92 12.10
C PRO A 333 -1.11 -14.40 11.98
N VAL A 334 -1.46 -13.80 10.84
CA VAL A 334 -1.39 -12.34 10.64
C VAL A 334 -2.54 -11.63 11.35
N GLY A 335 -3.69 -12.30 11.46
CA GLY A 335 -4.98 -11.77 11.92
C GLY A 335 -5.90 -11.47 10.73
N LEU A 336 -6.85 -12.36 10.43
CA LEU A 336 -7.73 -12.25 9.25
C LEU A 336 -8.62 -10.99 9.28
N ASP A 337 -8.92 -10.47 10.45
CA ASP A 337 -9.64 -9.21 10.69
C ASP A 337 -8.80 -7.96 10.35
N LEU A 338 -7.48 -8.11 10.27
CA LEU A 338 -6.55 -7.06 9.86
C LEU A 338 -6.29 -7.06 8.35
N LEU A 339 -6.89 -7.99 7.60
CA LEU A 339 -6.65 -8.17 6.17
C LEU A 339 -7.89 -7.86 5.33
N ASN A 340 -7.69 -7.11 4.26
CA ASN A 340 -8.67 -6.92 3.21
C ASN A 340 -8.31 -7.83 2.04
N VAL A 341 -8.90 -9.03 2.01
CA VAL A 341 -8.57 -10.07 1.04
C VAL A 341 -9.28 -9.79 -0.29
N GLN A 342 -8.50 -9.71 -1.37
CA GLN A 342 -8.99 -9.34 -2.70
C GLN A 342 -8.61 -10.42 -3.73
N PRO A 343 -9.35 -11.54 -3.77
CA PRO A 343 -9.08 -12.60 -4.73
C PRO A 343 -9.57 -12.21 -6.13
N GLN A 344 -8.85 -12.70 -7.15
CA GLN A 344 -9.24 -12.57 -8.56
C GLN A 344 -10.30 -13.60 -8.97
N VAL A 345 -10.18 -14.84 -8.46
CA VAL A 345 -11.20 -15.88 -8.53
C VAL A 345 -12.15 -15.70 -7.36
N ARG A 346 -13.40 -15.35 -7.64
CA ARG A 346 -14.43 -15.09 -6.62
C ARG A 346 -15.56 -16.12 -6.71
N PRO A 347 -16.12 -16.57 -5.58
CA PRO A 347 -17.33 -17.38 -5.62
C PRO A 347 -18.51 -16.57 -6.17
N VAL A 348 -19.41 -17.25 -6.88
CA VAL A 348 -20.66 -16.68 -7.38
C VAL A 348 -21.80 -17.31 -6.56
N SER A 349 -22.41 -16.50 -5.71
CA SER A 349 -23.65 -16.83 -5.00
C SER A 349 -24.86 -16.75 -5.91
#